data_AF-A0A961EZB4-F1
#
_entry.id   AF-A0A961EZB4-F1
#
_cell.length_a   1.000
_cell.length_b   1.000
_cell.length_c   1.000
_cell.angle_alpha   90.00
_cell.angle_beta   90.00
_cell.angle_gamma   90.00
#
_symmetry.space_group_name_H-M   'P 1'
#
loop_
_entity.id
_entity.type
_entity.pdbx_description
1 polymer ?
#
loop_
_entity_poly.entity_id
_entity_poly.type
_entity_poly.pdbx_seq_one_letter_code
_entity_poly.pdbx_strand_id
1 'polypeptide(L)' 'MKVSDSLSEIQSRFSFDLPDELIARHPLPERDQSRLMVLRPGQTPEHRRFYELPDILDASDMLVWNDSRVE' A
#
# COMPACT_ATOMS: atom_id res chain seq x y z
N MET A 1 -0.15 20.12 27.53
CA MET A 1 0.41 19.79 26.21
C MET A 1 -0.45 20.47 25.16
N LYS A 2 0.08 21.40 24.36
CA LYS A 2 -0.75 22.09 23.36
C LYS A 2 -1.04 21.08 22.24
N VAL A 3 -2.26 21.07 21.70
CA VAL A 3 -2.68 20.14 20.64
C VAL A 3 -1.74 20.19 19.42
N SER A 4 -1.13 21.35 19.16
CA SER A 4 -0.08 21.55 18.15
C SER A 4 1.12 20.63 18.33
N ASP A 5 1.55 20.42 19.57
CA ASP A 5 2.76 19.67 19.89
C ASP A 5 2.53 18.16 19.64
N SER A 6 1.31 17.69 19.90
CA SER A 6 0.90 16.30 19.65
C SER A 6 0.75 15.96 18.16
N LEU A 7 0.29 16.91 17.34
CA LEU A 7 0.18 16.71 15.89
C LEU A 7 1.56 16.62 15.22
N SER A 8 2.51 17.44 15.67
CA SER A 8 3.90 17.38 15.20
C SER A 8 4.56 16.03 15.49
N GLU A 9 4.28 15.45 16.66
CA GLU A 9 4.82 14.16 17.07
C GLU A 9 4.23 12.99 16.25
N ILE A 10 2.93 13.04 15.98
CA ILE A 10 2.28 12.07 15.07
C ILE A 10 2.89 12.17 13.68
N GLN A 11 3.00 13.38 13.11
CA GLN A 11 3.58 13.58 11.79
C GLN A 11 4.98 12.98 11.69
N SER A 12 5.85 13.29 12.65
CA SER A 12 7.21 12.77 12.67
C SER A 12 7.27 11.24 12.77
N ARG A 13 6.33 10.59 13.48
CA ARG A 13 6.28 9.12 13.60
C ARG A 13 5.90 8.40 12.30
N PHE A 14 5.32 9.12 11.34
CA PHE A 14 4.91 8.58 10.04
C PHE A 14 5.68 9.19 8.86
N SER A 15 6.67 10.05 9.13
CA SER A 15 7.57 10.59 8.11
C SER A 15 8.64 9.57 7.72
N PHE A 16 8.94 9.50 6.43
CA PHE A 16 10.05 8.72 5.87
C PHE A 16 10.61 9.44 4.64
N ASP A 17 11.88 9.18 4.33
CA ASP A 17 12.52 9.74 3.14
C ASP A 17 12.01 9.00 1.89
N LEU A 18 11.30 9.72 1.02
CA LEU A 18 10.81 9.21 -0.26
C LEU A 18 11.45 9.98 -1.41
N PRO A 19 12.43 9.38 -2.12
CA PRO A 19 12.97 9.98 -3.33
C PRO A 19 11.88 10.23 -4.38
N ASP A 20 11.91 11.40 -5.00
CA ASP A 20 10.88 11.89 -5.92
C ASP A 20 10.71 10.99 -7.16
N GLU A 21 11.80 10.34 -7.59
CA GLU A 21 11.85 9.41 -8.71
C GLU A 21 11.12 8.08 -8.43
N LEU A 22 10.89 7.74 -7.17
CA LEU A 22 10.14 6.55 -6.78
C LEU A 22 8.62 6.80 -6.78
N ILE A 23 8.18 8.04 -6.98
CA ILE A 23 6.77 8.40 -7.11
C ILE A 23 6.31 8.15 -8.55
N ALA A 24 5.51 7.09 -8.73
CA ALA A 24 4.90 6.80 -10.02
C ALA A 24 3.99 7.97 -10.47
N ARG A 25 4.35 8.65 -11.56
CA ARG A 25 3.55 9.74 -12.16
C ARG A 25 2.46 9.21 -13.10
N HIS A 26 2.66 8.02 -13.64
CA HIS A 26 1.75 7.33 -14.55
C HIS A 26 1.66 5.85 -14.17
N PRO A 27 0.50 5.20 -14.40
CA PRO A 27 0.39 3.75 -14.22
C PRO A 27 1.23 3.01 -15.27
N LEU A 28 1.51 1.73 -14.99
CA LEU A 28 2.04 0.82 -16.01
C LEU A 28 0.98 0.57 -17.11
N PRO A 29 1.40 0.28 -18.36
CA PRO A 29 0.47 -0.07 -19.44
C PRO A 29 -0.41 -1.29 -19.11
N GLU A 30 0.20 -2.31 -18.49
CA GLU A 30 -0.48 -3.46 -17.91
C GLU A 30 -0.50 -3.30 -16.39
N ARG A 31 -1.69 -3.09 -15.83
CA ARG A 31 -1.85 -2.70 -14.41
C ARG A 31 -1.37 -3.78 -13.42
N ASP A 32 -1.59 -5.04 -13.76
CA ASP A 32 -1.25 -6.21 -12.96
C ASP A 32 0.25 -6.57 -13.00
N GLN A 33 1.04 -5.94 -13.88
CA GLN A 33 2.51 -6.04 -13.88
C GLN A 33 3.19 -5.24 -12.75
N SER A 34 2.40 -4.46 -11.99
CA SER A 34 2.89 -3.70 -10.84
C SER A 34 3.49 -4.61 -9.76
N ARG A 35 4.41 -4.06 -8.96
CA ARG A 35 4.99 -4.77 -7.82
C ARG A 35 3.95 -4.90 -6.72
N LEU A 36 3.90 -6.07 -6.09
CA LEU A 36 3.11 -6.36 -4.90
C LEU A 36 4.08 -6.63 -3.74
N MET A 37 3.95 -5.89 -2.63
CA MET A 37 4.67 -6.18 -1.40
C MET A 37 3.70 -6.83 -0.41
N VAL A 38 3.99 -8.08 -0.04
CA VAL A 38 3.17 -8.84 0.91
C VAL A 38 3.79 -8.70 2.30
N LEU A 39 3.03 -8.10 3.21
CA LEU A 39 3.44 -7.88 4.61
C LEU A 39 2.55 -8.72 5.52
N ARG A 40 3.17 -9.61 6.30
CA ARG A 40 2.51 -10.41 7.34
C ARG A 40 3.16 -10.09 8.70
N PRO A 41 2.38 -9.90 9.79
CA PRO A 41 2.94 -9.57 11.09
C PRO A 41 4.03 -10.57 11.54
N GLY A 42 5.19 -10.06 11.93
CA GLY A 42 6.31 -10.88 12.40
C GLY A 42 7.07 -11.65 11.30
N GLN A 43 6.74 -11.46 10.02
CA GLN A 43 7.43 -12.09 8.90
C GLN A 43 8.21 -11.07 8.06
N THR A 44 9.23 -11.55 7.36
CA THR A 44 9.97 -10.73 6.39
C THR A 44 9.03 -10.36 5.23
N PRO A 45 9.08 -9.10 4.74
CA PRO A 45 8.34 -8.71 3.55
C PRO A 45 8.67 -9.59 2.34
N GLU A 46 7.65 -9.99 1.61
CA GLU A 46 7.78 -10.75 0.38
C GLU A 46 7.48 -9.86 -0.83
N HIS A 47 8.23 -10.05 -1.91
CA HIS A 47 8.08 -9.28 -3.15
C HIS A 47 7.52 -10.16 -4.26
N ARG A 48 6.41 -9.72 -4.84
CA ARG A 48 5.65 -10.39 -5.90
C ARG A 48 5.23 -9.41 -7.00
N ARG A 49 4.52 -9.91 -8.00
CA ARG A 49 3.77 -9.14 -9.00
C ARG A 49 2.28 -9.20 -8.68
N PHE A 50 1.55 -8.17 -9.07
CA PHE A 50 0.13 -8.07 -8.73
C PHE A 50 -0.71 -9.17 -9.40
N TYR A 51 -0.32 -9.68 -10.57
CA TYR A 51 -0.97 -10.84 -11.20
C TYR A 51 -0.84 -12.14 -10.38
N GLU A 52 0.09 -12.22 -9.43
CA GLU A 52 0.27 -13.36 -8.51
C GLU A 52 -0.62 -13.26 -7.26
N LEU A 53 -1.47 -12.23 -7.16
CA LEU A 53 -2.40 -12.06 -6.03
C LEU A 53 -3.29 -13.30 -5.80
N PRO A 54 -3.83 -14.00 -6.82
CA PRO A 54 -4.62 -15.21 -6.59
C PRO A 54 -3.84 -16.33 -5.88
N ASP A 55 -2.50 -16.38 -6.01
CA ASP A 55 -1.67 -17.44 -5.42
C ASP A 55 -1.46 -17.26 -3.90
N ILE A 56 -1.84 -16.11 -3.34
CA ILE A 56 -1.70 -15.80 -1.91
C ILE A 56 -3.04 -15.68 -1.19
N LEU A 57 -4.14 -16.02 -1.86
CA LEU A 57 -5.50 -16.03 -1.32
C LEU A 57 -5.97 -17.47 -1.15
N ASP A 58 -6.71 -17.73 -0.07
CA ASP A 58 -7.43 -18.98 0.11
C ASP A 58 -8.81 -18.89 -0.56
N ALA A 59 -9.38 -20.04 -0.95
CA ALA A 59 -10.70 -20.09 -1.57
C ALA A 59 -11.83 -19.56 -0.67
N SER A 60 -11.59 -19.47 0.64
CA SER A 60 -12.51 -18.89 1.63
C SER A 60 -12.39 -17.37 1.78
N ASP A 61 -11.40 -16.73 1.15
CA ASP A 61 -11.17 -15.30 1.29
C ASP A 61 -12.21 -14.48 0.52
N MET A 62 -12.60 -13.36 1.11
CA MET A 62 -13.50 -12.39 0.49
C MET A 62 -12.72 -11.13 0.15
N LEU A 63 -12.67 -10.81 -1.12
CA LEU A 63 -12.16 -9.53 -1.60
C LEU A 63 -13.30 -8.50 -1.60
N VAL A 64 -13.04 -7.35 -0.98
CA VAL A 64 -13.98 -6.22 -0.93
C VAL A 64 -13.42 -5.10 -1.78
N TRP A 65 -14.14 -4.71 -2.83
CA TRP A 65 -13.78 -3.60 -3.70
C TRP A 65 -14.61 -2.37 -3.37
N ASN A 66 -13.98 -1.21 -3.45
CA ASN A 66 -14.69 0.05 -3.41
C ASN A 66 -15.10 0.45 -4.84
N ASP A 67 -16.41 0.46 -5.10
CA ASP A 67 -17.02 1.00 -6.31
C ASP A 67 -17.59 2.40 -5.99
N SER A 68 -16.79 3.44 -6.20
CA SER A 68 -17.15 4.82 -5.89
C SER A 68 -18.15 5.37 -6.91
N ARG A 69 -19.27 5.92 -6.44
CA ARG A 69 -20.21 6.71 -7.26
C ARG A 69 -20.08 8.18 -6.92
N VAL A 70 -20.13 9.03 -7.95
CA VAL A 70 -20.18 10.48 -7.80
C VAL A 70 -21.65 10.87 -7.78
N GLU A 71 -22.10 11.47 -6.68
CA GLU A 71 -23.42 12.11 -6.59
C GLU A 71 -23.39 13.54 -7.14
#